data_AF-A0A956W0E4-F1
#
_entry.id   AF-A0A956W0E4-F1
#
_cell.length_a   1.000
_cell.length_b   1.000
_cell.length_c   1.000
_cell.angle_alpha   90.00
_cell.angle_beta   90.00
_cell.angle_gamma   90.00
#
_symmetry.space_group_name_H-M   'P 1'
#
loop_
_entity.id
_entity.type
_entity.pdbx_description
1 polymer ?
#
loop_
_entity_poly.entity_id
_entity_poly.type
_entity_poly.pdbx_seq_one_letter_code
_entity_poly.pdbx_strand_id
1 'polypeptide(L)'
;MFNDVDESLRALLIEDMPIERNEIDISFDRPTREWSGRLSKPTLNLFLMDMREHPMLRNDVPKLVRQADGTGVQHIPARRIDLTYVVTAWAREASDEHRILSRVLATMFRRDT
;
A
#
# COMPACT_ATOMS: atom_id res chain seq x y z
N MET A 1 11.74 -0.55 -2.58
CA MET A 1 10.61 -0.84 -3.49
C MET A 1 9.31 -1.07 -2.71
N PHE A 2 9.10 -2.22 -2.04
CA PHE A 2 7.88 -2.42 -1.23
C PHE A 2 7.76 -1.43 -0.06
N ASN A 3 8.88 -1.16 0.62
CA ASN A 3 8.93 -0.11 1.63
C ASN A 3 8.52 1.26 1.08
N ASP A 4 8.82 1.57 -0.19
CA ASP A 4 8.43 2.85 -0.79
C ASP A 4 6.92 2.90 -1.05
N VAL A 5 6.30 1.76 -1.38
CA VAL A 5 4.85 1.62 -1.49
C VAL A 5 4.20 1.78 -0.12
N ASP A 6 4.73 1.10 0.91
CA ASP A 6 4.22 1.20 2.28
C ASP A 6 4.30 2.64 2.81
N GLU A 7 5.43 3.33 2.59
CA GLU A 7 5.57 4.74 2.95
C GLU A 7 4.66 5.66 2.13
N SER A 8 4.41 5.36 0.86
CA SER A 8 3.44 6.10 0.04
C SER A 8 2.01 5.92 0.54
N LEU A 9 1.62 4.69 0.89
CA LEU A 9 0.32 4.38 1.49
C LEU A 9 0.16 5.06 2.86
N ARG A 10 1.22 5.03 3.68
CA ARG A 10 1.25 5.73 4.97
C ARG A 10 1.06 7.24 4.78
N ALA A 11 1.80 7.85 3.86
CA ALA A 11 1.71 9.28 3.58
C ALA A 11 0.30 9.67 3.11
N LEU A 12 -0.28 8.89 2.18
CA LEU A 12 -1.65 9.06 1.69
C LEU A 12 -2.67 9.06 2.83
N LEU A 13 -2.58 8.07 3.73
CA LEU A 13 -3.49 7.97 4.87
C LEU A 13 -3.29 9.11 5.89
N ILE A 14 -2.05 9.53 6.14
CA ILE A 14 -1.78 10.65 7.06
C ILE A 14 -2.30 11.98 6.50
N GLU A 15 -2.21 12.18 5.19
CA GLU A 15 -2.61 13.41 4.51
C GLU A 15 -4.14 13.56 4.46
N ASP A 16 -4.84 12.50 4.06
CA ASP A 16 -6.25 12.62 3.66
C ASP A 16 -7.26 12.03 4.65
N MET A 17 -6.80 11.31 5.67
CA MET A 17 -7.69 10.70 6.64
C MET A 17 -8.08 11.71 7.72
N PRO A 18 -9.39 11.95 7.96
CA PRO A 18 -9.86 12.94 8.94
C PRO A 18 -9.73 12.39 10.37
N ILE A 19 -8.49 12.28 10.84
CA ILE A 19 -8.10 11.76 12.15
C ILE A 19 -7.13 12.75 12.78
N GLU A 20 -7.26 12.98 14.09
CA GLU A 20 -6.29 13.83 14.78
C GLU A 20 -4.90 13.22 14.71
N ARG A 21 -3.88 14.06 14.55
CA ARG A 21 -2.49 13.61 14.52
C ARG A 21 -2.21 12.79 15.79
N ASN A 22 -1.76 11.55 15.63
CA ASN A 22 -1.46 10.61 16.72
C ASN A 22 -2.66 9.91 17.40
N GLU A 23 -3.90 10.03 16.88
CA GLU A 23 -5.06 9.27 17.41
C GLU A 23 -4.94 7.76 17.12
N ILE A 24 -4.34 7.38 15.97
CA ILE A 24 -4.12 5.98 15.60
C ILE A 24 -2.67 5.73 15.13
N ASP A 25 -2.22 4.49 15.23
CA ASP A 25 -1.01 4.00 14.56
C ASP A 25 -1.32 3.38 13.19
N ILE A 26 -0.31 3.38 12.31
CA ILE A 26 -0.35 2.68 11.02
C ILE A 26 0.80 1.67 10.99
N SER A 27 0.48 0.39 10.81
CA SER A 27 1.42 -0.72 10.71
C SER A 27 1.22 -1.51 9.42
N PHE A 28 2.30 -2.08 8.90
CA PHE A 28 2.32 -2.96 7.72
C PHE A 28 2.74 -4.39 8.08
N ASP A 29 2.87 -4.67 9.38
CA ASP A 29 3.29 -5.98 9.87
C ASP A 29 2.21 -7.02 9.63
N ARG A 30 2.60 -8.30 9.61
CA ARG A 30 1.63 -9.40 9.62
C ARG A 30 0.81 -9.36 10.92
N PRO A 31 -0.53 -9.30 10.85
CA PRO A 31 -1.37 -9.30 12.04
C PRO A 31 -1.41 -10.70 12.66
N THR A 32 -0.48 -10.97 13.57
CA THR A 32 -0.45 -12.20 14.38
C THR A 32 -0.99 -11.93 15.78
N ARG A 33 -1.32 -13.00 16.51
CA ARG A 33 -1.74 -12.89 17.92
C ARG A 33 -0.69 -12.21 18.80
N GLU A 34 0.58 -12.48 18.55
CA GLU A 34 1.68 -11.88 19.28
C GLU A 34 1.81 -10.39 18.96
N TRP A 35 1.69 -10.03 17.68
CA TRP A 35 1.70 -8.64 17.24
C TRP A 35 0.54 -7.84 17.84
N SER A 36 -0.69 -8.38 17.77
CA SER A 36 -1.88 -7.71 18.30
C SER A 36 -1.80 -7.52 19.82
N GLY A 37 -1.14 -8.45 20.52
CA GLY A 37 -0.91 -8.35 21.97
C GLY A 37 0.05 -7.22 22.39
N ARG A 38 0.80 -6.64 21.46
CA ARG A 38 1.74 -5.52 21.72
C ARG A 38 1.10 -4.14 21.47
N LEU A 39 -0.11 -4.08 20.93
CA LEU A 39 -0.78 -2.82 20.61
C LEU A 39 -1.27 -2.12 21.88
N SER A 40 -0.87 -0.87 22.05
CA SER A 40 -1.25 -0.04 23.20
C SER A 40 -2.26 1.06 22.87
N LYS A 41 -2.42 1.38 21.58
CA LYS A 41 -3.40 2.34 21.05
C LYS A 41 -4.09 1.78 19.81
N PRO A 42 -5.20 2.38 19.36
CA PRO A 42 -5.88 1.94 18.14
C PRO A 42 -4.92 1.96 16.94
N THR A 43 -4.95 0.90 16.14
CA THR A 43 -3.99 0.71 15.04
C THR A 43 -4.73 0.29 13.77
N LEU A 44 -4.45 1.00 12.69
CA LEU A 44 -4.76 0.58 11.34
C LEU A 44 -3.61 -0.27 10.80
N ASN A 45 -3.92 -1.49 10.35
CA ASN A 45 -2.95 -2.40 9.77
C ASN A 45 -3.24 -2.63 8.28
N LEU A 46 -2.21 -2.50 7.46
CA LEU A 46 -2.23 -2.75 6.02
C LEU A 46 -1.25 -3.89 5.73
N PHE A 47 -1.74 -5.11 5.69
CA PHE A 47 -0.91 -6.28 5.45
C PHE A 47 -0.89 -6.65 3.97
N LEU A 48 0.29 -6.70 3.34
CA LEU A 48 0.44 -7.18 1.97
C LEU A 48 0.13 -8.68 1.91
N MET A 49 -1.04 -9.02 1.37
CA MET A 49 -1.58 -10.38 1.35
C MET A 49 -1.22 -11.12 0.07
N ASP A 50 -1.20 -10.43 -1.07
CA ASP A 50 -0.92 -11.02 -2.36
C ASP A 50 -0.12 -10.08 -3.26
N MET A 51 0.69 -10.66 -4.13
CA MET A 51 1.52 -9.97 -5.11
C MET A 51 1.52 -10.74 -6.42
N ARG A 52 1.04 -10.13 -7.49
CA ARG A 52 0.94 -10.77 -8.80
C ARG A 52 1.48 -9.87 -9.90
N GLU A 53 2.16 -10.46 -10.87
CA GLU A 53 2.47 -9.72 -12.11
C GLU A 53 1.17 -9.49 -12.89
N HIS A 54 0.94 -8.27 -13.36
CA HIS A 54 -0.25 -7.94 -14.12
C HIS A 54 -0.08 -8.39 -15.59
N PRO A 55 -0.75 -9.47 -16.04
CA PRO A 55 -0.45 -10.09 -17.33
C PRO A 55 -0.83 -9.22 -18.53
N MET A 56 -1.83 -8.35 -18.39
CA MET A 56 -2.31 -7.49 -19.49
C MET A 56 -1.43 -6.28 -19.75
N LEU A 57 -0.59 -5.87 -18.78
CA LEU A 57 0.34 -4.76 -18.92
C LEU A 57 1.77 -5.24 -19.20
N ARG A 58 1.94 -6.52 -19.49
CA ARG A 58 3.21 -7.13 -19.85
C ARG A 58 3.59 -6.67 -21.26
N ASN A 59 4.63 -5.87 -21.36
CA ASN A 59 5.25 -5.56 -22.65
C ASN A 59 6.55 -6.37 -22.74
N ASP A 60 6.48 -7.53 -23.40
CA ASP A 60 7.65 -8.41 -23.55
C ASP A 60 8.58 -8.00 -24.68
N VAL A 61 8.22 -6.98 -25.47
CA VAL A 61 9.01 -6.57 -26.63
C VAL A 61 10.21 -5.75 -26.16
N PRO A 62 11.44 -6.26 -26.27
CA PRO A 62 12.62 -5.50 -25.89
C PRO A 62 12.78 -4.35 -26.87
N LYS A 63 12.88 -3.11 -26.35
CA LYS A 63 13.11 -1.94 -27.19
C LYS A 63 14.60 -1.75 -27.38
N LEU A 64 15.09 -1.81 -28.62
CA LEU A 64 16.46 -1.44 -28.94
C LEU A 64 16.54 0.08 -29.05
N VAL A 65 17.15 0.72 -28.06
CA VAL A 65 17.45 2.15 -28.09
C VAL A 65 18.85 2.31 -28.69
N ARG A 66 18.94 2.84 -29.90
CA ARG A 66 20.22 3.17 -30.53
C ARG A 66 20.75 4.47 -29.95
N GLN A 67 22.00 4.45 -29.52
CA GLN A 67 22.74 5.62 -29.08
C GLN A 67 23.42 6.31 -30.27
N ALA A 68 23.82 7.55 -30.07
CA ALA A 68 24.45 8.38 -31.10
C ALA A 68 25.84 7.85 -31.53
N ASP A 69 26.49 7.03 -30.71
CA ASP A 69 27.78 6.39 -30.98
C ASP A 69 27.68 5.10 -31.81
N GLY A 70 26.47 4.74 -32.26
CA GLY A 70 26.20 3.54 -33.04
C GLY A 70 25.98 2.27 -32.22
N THR A 71 26.11 2.33 -30.89
CA THR A 71 25.76 1.22 -30.00
C THR A 71 24.25 1.15 -29.77
N GLY A 72 23.74 -0.03 -29.40
CA GLY A 72 22.33 -0.25 -29.07
C GLY A 72 22.18 -0.81 -27.67
N VAL A 73 21.35 -0.17 -26.84
CA VAL A 73 20.98 -0.70 -25.52
C VAL A 73 19.61 -1.34 -25.63
N GLN A 74 19.52 -2.60 -25.19
CA GLN A 74 18.26 -3.30 -25.07
C GLN A 74 17.56 -2.88 -23.78
N HIS A 75 16.42 -2.20 -23.90
CA HIS A 75 15.59 -1.82 -22.77
C HIS A 75 14.51 -2.88 -22.55
N ILE A 76 14.56 -3.55 -21.39
CA ILE A 76 13.51 -4.46 -20.94
C ILE A 76 12.43 -3.61 -20.25
N PRO A 77 11.16 -3.69 -20.67
CA PRO A 77 10.09 -2.91 -20.05
C PRO A 77 9.92 -3.26 -18.56
N ALA A 78 9.59 -2.26 -17.75
CA ALA A 78 9.31 -2.48 -16.33
C ALA A 78 8.12 -3.44 -16.18
N ARG A 79 8.28 -4.45 -15.32
CA ARG A 79 7.16 -5.33 -14.96
C ARG A 79 6.18 -4.57 -14.08
N ARG A 80 4.89 -4.76 -14.34
CA ARG A 80 3.84 -4.21 -13.49
C ARG A 80 3.36 -5.29 -12.53
N ILE A 81 3.36 -4.94 -11.26
CA ILE A 81 3.00 -5.84 -10.17
C ILE A 81 1.78 -5.25 -9.45
N ASP A 82 0.72 -6.03 -9.38
CA ASP A 82 -0.47 -5.74 -8.57
C ASP A 82 -0.20 -6.20 -7.14
N LEU A 83 -0.38 -5.28 -6.19
CA LEU A 83 -0.22 -5.52 -4.75
C LEU A 83 -1.57 -5.47 -4.07
N THR A 84 -1.95 -6.56 -3.41
CA THR A 84 -3.21 -6.64 -2.68
C THR A 84 -2.94 -6.56 -1.19
N TYR A 85 -3.38 -5.47 -0.57
CA TYR A 85 -3.31 -5.27 0.87
C TYR A 85 -4.65 -5.60 1.53
N VAL A 86 -4.59 -6.28 2.67
CA VAL A 86 -5.74 -6.45 3.57
C VAL A 86 -5.67 -5.36 4.63
N VAL A 87 -6.73 -4.56 4.71
CA VAL A 87 -6.85 -3.47 5.68
C VAL A 87 -7.66 -3.94 6.88
N THR A 88 -7.10 -3.83 8.08
CA THR A 88 -7.77 -4.17 9.35
C THR A 88 -7.60 -3.05 10.36
N ALA A 89 -8.60 -2.82 11.21
CA ALA A 89 -8.51 -1.90 12.33
C ALA A 89 -8.50 -2.70 13.63
N TRP A 90 -7.69 -2.28 14.59
CA TRP A 90 -7.52 -2.91 15.89
C TRP A 90 -7.79 -1.88 16.96
N ALA A 91 -8.84 -2.07 17.74
CA ALA A 91 -9.19 -1.20 18.86
C ALA A 91 -9.78 -2.01 20.02
N ARG A 92 -10.17 -1.34 21.11
CA ARG A 92 -10.81 -2.02 22.25
C ARG A 92 -12.26 -2.41 21.95
N GLU A 93 -12.96 -1.55 21.21
CA GLU A 93 -14.36 -1.70 20.88
C GLU A 93 -14.53 -1.83 19.37
N ALA A 94 -15.40 -2.74 18.92
CA ALA A 94 -15.68 -2.95 17.49
C ALA A 94 -16.24 -1.69 16.81
N SER A 95 -16.95 -0.83 17.54
CA SER A 95 -17.43 0.46 17.05
C SER A 95 -16.29 1.40 16.65
N ASP A 96 -15.19 1.41 17.41
CA ASP A 96 -14.00 2.20 17.08
C ASP A 96 -13.29 1.64 15.85
N GLU A 97 -13.22 0.31 15.72
CA GLU A 97 -12.68 -0.35 14.51
C GLU A 97 -13.47 0.05 13.27
N HIS A 98 -14.80 -0.06 13.33
CA HIS A 98 -15.67 0.36 12.22
C HIS A 98 -15.55 1.86 11.91
N ARG A 99 -15.39 2.71 12.93
CA ARG A 99 -15.18 4.15 12.74
C ARG A 99 -13.88 4.42 11.99
N ILE A 100 -12.79 3.74 12.35
CA ILE A 100 -11.50 3.85 11.65
C ILE A 100 -11.63 3.37 10.20
N LEU A 101 -12.21 2.19 9.97
CA LEU A 101 -12.38 1.63 8.62
C LEU A 101 -13.27 2.51 7.73
N SER A 102 -14.33 3.11 8.30
CA SER A 102 -15.21 4.03 7.57
C SER A 102 -14.45 5.27 7.08
N ARG A 103 -13.53 5.79 7.90
CA ARG A 103 -12.67 6.93 7.52
C ARG A 103 -11.69 6.54 6.42
N VAL A 104 -11.09 5.36 6.49
CA VAL A 104 -10.19 4.84 5.44
C VAL A 104 -10.94 4.72 4.11
N LEU A 105 -12.13 4.12 4.11
CA LEU A 105 -12.97 4.03 2.91
C LEU A 105 -13.28 5.41 2.31
N ALA A 106 -13.64 6.38 3.15
CA ALA A 106 -13.92 7.75 2.70
C ALA A 106 -12.70 8.41 2.05
N THR A 107 -11.50 8.16 2.58
CA THR A 107 -10.24 8.63 2.00
C THR A 107 -9.94 7.98 0.65
N MET A 108 -10.15 6.66 0.52
CA MET A 108 -9.92 5.95 -0.74
C MET A 108 -10.86 6.45 -1.84
N PHE A 109 -12.16 6.61 -1.55
CA PHE A 109 -13.13 7.11 -2.52
C PHE A 109 -12.88 8.55 -2.98
N ARG A 110 -12.19 9.37 -2.18
CA ARG A 110 -11.81 10.73 -2.60
C ARG A 110 -10.74 10.70 -3.69
N ARG A 111 -9.90 9.67 -3.73
CA ARG A 111 -8.80 9.52 -4.71
C ARG A 111 -9.15 8.66 -5.91
N ASP A 112 -10.34 8.08 -5.98
CA ASP A 112 -10.86 7.46 -7.21
C ASP A 112 -11.21 8.55 -8.23
N THR A 113 -10.19 9.10 -8.89
CA THR A 113 -10.27 10.00 -10.06
C THR A 113 -9.06 9.79 -10.95
#